data_AF-A0A9E0J8X7-F1
#
_entry.id   AF-A0A9E0J8X7-F1
#
_cell.length_a   1.000
_cell.length_b   1.000
_cell.length_c   1.000
_cell.angle_alpha   90.00
_cell.angle_beta   90.00
_cell.angle_gamma   90.00
#
_symmetry.space_group_name_H-M   'P 1'
#
loop_
_entity.id
_entity.type
_entity.pdbx_description
1 polymer ?
#
loop_
_entity_poly.entity_id
_entity_poly.type
_entity_poly.pdbx_seq_one_letter_code
_entity_poly.pdbx_strand_id
1 'polypeptide(L)'
;AQAIPGPLFTFAAYLGASLGPQPNGLPGAAIALVAVFLPGLLILLGVLPFWASLRHTPAAQAALRGTNAAVVGILAAALYDPVWTSAIIRPLDAVIAAAGFVALTALKAPPLAVVIGVVAANLAVTAIT
;
A
#
# COMPACT_ATOMS: atom_id res chain seq x y z
N ALA A 1 6.05 -0.65 5.51
CA ALA A 1 5.11 -1.79 5.63
C ALA A 1 5.44 -2.83 4.56
N GLN A 2 6.12 -3.93 4.92
CA GLN A 2 6.18 -5.20 4.16
C GLN A 2 7.07 -6.23 4.89
N ALA A 3 6.47 -6.93 5.85
CA ALA A 3 7.03 -8.17 6.43
C ALA A 3 5.94 -9.23 6.71
N ILE A 4 4.68 -8.95 6.35
CA ILE A 4 3.51 -9.78 6.65
C ILE A 4 2.53 -9.58 5.48
N PRO A 5 1.69 -10.57 5.10
CA PRO A 5 0.65 -10.37 4.10
C PRO A 5 -0.15 -9.09 4.41
N GLY A 6 -0.57 -8.37 3.37
CA GLY A 6 -0.76 -6.92 3.42
C GLY A 6 -1.53 -6.38 4.64
N PRO A 7 -1.31 -5.10 5.01
CA PRO A 7 -1.80 -4.52 6.26
C PRO A 7 -3.28 -4.79 6.52
N LEU A 8 -4.11 -4.79 5.48
CA LEU A 8 -5.56 -5.03 5.60
C LEU A 8 -5.92 -6.49 5.92
N PHE A 9 -5.22 -7.47 5.37
CA PHE A 9 -5.46 -8.89 5.67
C PHE A 9 -5.11 -9.19 7.13
N THR A 10 -3.92 -8.75 7.58
CA THR A 10 -3.46 -9.02 8.93
C THR A 10 -4.29 -8.24 9.93
N PHE A 11 -4.65 -7.00 9.59
CA PHE A 11 -5.53 -6.18 10.40
C PHE A 11 -6.93 -6.79 10.52
N ALA A 12 -7.53 -7.29 9.43
CA ALA A 12 -8.83 -7.97 9.49
C ALA A 12 -8.78 -9.23 10.37
N ALA A 13 -7.76 -10.08 10.19
CA ALA A 13 -7.55 -11.25 11.04
C ALA A 13 -7.35 -10.86 12.51
N TYR A 14 -6.54 -9.83 12.76
CA TYR A 14 -6.27 -9.31 14.11
C TYR A 14 -7.54 -8.77 14.77
N LEU A 15 -8.33 -7.96 14.06
CA LEU A 15 -9.61 -7.45 14.57
C LEU A 15 -10.60 -8.60 14.83
N GLY A 16 -10.71 -9.56 13.92
CA GLY A 16 -11.54 -10.75 14.13
C GLY A 16 -11.09 -11.58 15.34
N ALA A 17 -9.78 -11.63 15.62
CA ALA A 17 -9.26 -12.33 16.79
C ALA A 17 -9.49 -11.56 18.10
N SER A 18 -9.34 -10.23 18.07
CA SER A 18 -9.21 -9.39 19.26
C SER A 18 -10.51 -8.70 19.69
N LEU A 19 -11.42 -8.43 18.76
CA LEU A 19 -12.68 -7.76 19.06
C LEU A 19 -13.74 -8.76 19.53
N GLY A 20 -14.57 -8.32 20.48
CA GLY A 20 -15.83 -9.00 20.82
C GLY A 20 -17.03 -8.39 20.10
N PRO A 21 -18.23 -8.99 20.21
CA PRO A 21 -18.57 -10.22 20.95
C PRO A 21 -18.09 -11.51 20.25
N GLN A 22 -18.21 -12.67 20.91
CA GLN A 22 -17.90 -13.96 20.26
C GLN A 22 -18.73 -14.16 18.98
N PRO A 23 -18.19 -14.84 17.95
CA PRO A 23 -16.93 -15.59 17.94
C PRO A 23 -15.67 -14.72 17.74
N ASN A 24 -14.71 -14.83 18.65
CA ASN A 24 -13.39 -14.16 18.62
C ASN A 24 -12.26 -15.21 18.63
N GLY A 25 -10.99 -14.79 18.72
CA GLY A 25 -9.83 -15.69 18.62
C GLY A 25 -9.66 -16.28 17.21
N LEU A 26 -9.22 -17.54 17.11
CA LEU A 26 -9.00 -18.19 15.80
C LEU A 26 -10.28 -18.25 14.92
N PRO A 27 -11.48 -18.59 15.46
CA PRO A 27 -12.72 -18.55 14.68
C PRO A 27 -13.06 -17.15 14.16
N GLY A 28 -12.94 -16.13 15.01
CA GLY A 28 -13.22 -14.74 14.60
C GLY A 28 -12.23 -14.23 13.54
N ALA A 29 -10.95 -14.57 13.66
CA ALA A 29 -9.94 -14.28 12.63
C ALA A 29 -10.30 -14.94 11.29
N ALA A 30 -10.68 -16.23 11.29
CA ALA A 30 -11.08 -16.95 10.09
C ALA A 30 -12.33 -16.32 9.44
N ILE A 31 -13.33 -15.97 10.24
CA ILE A 31 -14.56 -15.31 9.76
C ILE A 31 -14.23 -13.95 9.13
N ALA A 32 -13.44 -13.11 9.82
CA ALA A 32 -13.06 -11.79 9.31
C ALA A 32 -12.25 -11.88 8.02
N LEU A 33 -11.33 -12.84 7.93
CA LEU A 33 -10.58 -13.11 6.72
C LEU A 33 -11.48 -13.51 5.55
N VAL A 34 -12.37 -14.50 5.77
CA VAL A 34 -13.32 -14.92 4.73
C VAL A 34 -14.19 -13.73 4.32
N ALA A 35 -14.74 -12.98 5.27
CA ALA A 35 -15.62 -11.85 4.99
C ALA A 35 -14.96 -10.75 4.14
N VAL A 36 -13.68 -10.45 4.36
CA VAL A 36 -12.94 -9.44 3.59
C VAL A 36 -12.68 -9.88 2.14
N PHE A 37 -12.44 -11.17 1.90
CA PHE A 37 -12.16 -11.68 0.55
C PHE A 37 -13.39 -12.17 -0.22
N LEU A 38 -14.45 -12.58 0.49
CA LEU A 38 -15.66 -13.14 -0.08
C LEU A 38 -16.30 -12.27 -1.17
N PRO A 39 -16.51 -10.94 -1.01
CA PRO A 39 -17.16 -10.15 -2.05
C PRO A 39 -16.34 -10.12 -3.34
N GLY A 40 -15.02 -9.97 -3.25
CA GLY A 40 -14.13 -9.99 -4.42
C GLY A 40 -14.14 -11.35 -5.11
N LEU A 41 -14.14 -12.45 -4.33
CA LEU A 41 -14.22 -13.80 -4.86
C LEU A 41 -15.55 -14.06 -5.59
N LEU A 42 -16.68 -13.64 -5.00
CA LEU A 42 -18.00 -13.80 -5.62
C LEU A 42 -18.11 -13.01 -6.93
N ILE A 43 -17.60 -11.78 -6.98
CA ILE A 43 -17.55 -10.99 -8.22
C ILE A 43 -16.69 -11.71 -9.27
N LEU A 44 -15.50 -12.18 -8.90
CA LEU A 44 -14.62 -12.90 -9.81
C LEU A 44 -15.32 -14.13 -10.40
N LEU A 45 -15.91 -14.98 -9.55
CA LEU A 45 -16.63 -16.17 -9.98
C LEU A 45 -17.85 -15.85 -10.83
N GLY A 46 -18.59 -14.78 -10.50
CA GLY A 46 -19.74 -14.31 -11.28
C GLY A 46 -19.37 -13.76 -12.66
N VAL A 47 -18.20 -13.11 -12.79
CA VAL A 47 -17.72 -12.51 -14.04
C VAL A 47 -16.99 -13.53 -14.92
N LEU A 48 -16.30 -14.50 -14.33
CA LEU A 48 -15.45 -15.48 -15.03
C LEU A 48 -16.10 -16.13 -16.26
N PRO A 49 -17.34 -16.67 -16.22
CA PRO A 49 -17.95 -17.30 -17.40
C PRO A 49 -18.22 -16.32 -18.55
N PHE A 50 -18.39 -15.03 -18.24
CA PHE A 50 -18.67 -13.98 -19.23
C PHE A 50 -17.41 -13.19 -19.64
N TRP A 51 -16.26 -13.47 -19.02
CA TRP A 51 -15.04 -12.68 -19.15
C TRP A 51 -14.57 -12.54 -20.61
N ALA A 52 -14.64 -13.62 -21.38
CA ALA A 52 -14.25 -13.64 -22.79
C ALA A 52 -15.07 -12.65 -23.63
N SER A 53 -16.38 -12.51 -23.37
CA SER A 53 -17.23 -11.54 -24.07
C SER A 53 -16.98 -10.12 -23.56
N LEU A 54 -16.94 -9.94 -22.23
CA LEU A 54 -16.77 -8.64 -21.58
C LEU A 54 -15.47 -7.93 -22.00
N ARG A 55 -14.33 -8.66 -22.07
CA ARG A 55 -13.03 -8.07 -22.44
C ARG A 55 -12.97 -7.48 -23.85
N HIS A 56 -13.88 -7.87 -24.74
CA HIS A 56 -13.99 -7.32 -26.09
C HIS A 56 -14.94 -6.12 -26.17
N THR A 57 -15.73 -5.85 -25.13
CA THR A 57 -16.62 -4.68 -25.11
C THR A 57 -15.81 -3.39 -24.95
N PRO A 58 -16.03 -2.36 -25.80
CA PRO A 58 -15.31 -1.09 -25.68
C PRO A 58 -15.50 -0.41 -24.32
N ALA A 59 -16.70 -0.55 -23.73
CA ALA A 59 -17.02 0.00 -22.41
C ALA A 59 -16.17 -0.64 -21.29
N ALA A 60 -16.00 -1.96 -21.27
CA ALA A 60 -15.17 -2.62 -20.27
C ALA A 60 -13.69 -2.23 -20.42
N GLN A 61 -13.19 -2.09 -21.65
CA GLN A 61 -11.83 -1.62 -21.89
C GLN A 61 -11.63 -0.17 -21.42
N ALA A 62 -12.61 0.71 -21.67
CA ALA A 62 -12.59 2.08 -21.17
C ALA A 62 -12.63 2.12 -19.64
N ALA A 63 -13.47 1.29 -19.00
CA ALA A 63 -13.54 1.16 -17.55
C ALA A 63 -12.20 0.68 -16.96
N LEU A 64 -11.57 -0.35 -17.53
CA LEU A 64 -10.27 -0.84 -17.08
C LEU A 64 -9.16 0.21 -17.18
N ARG A 65 -9.13 0.98 -18.28
CA ARG A 65 -8.19 2.11 -18.43
C ARG A 65 -8.47 3.20 -17.39
N GLY A 66 -9.74 3.52 -17.17
CA GLY A 66 -10.17 4.48 -16.16
C GLY A 66 -9.77 4.05 -14.75
N THR A 67 -9.99 2.79 -14.39
CA THR A 67 -9.57 2.23 -13.10
C THR A 67 -8.05 2.28 -12.93
N ASN A 68 -7.28 1.90 -13.94
CA ASN A 68 -5.81 1.99 -13.88
C ASN A 68 -5.34 3.45 -13.72
N ALA A 69 -5.96 4.40 -14.43
CA ALA A 69 -5.67 5.81 -14.29
C ALA A 69 -6.06 6.35 -12.90
N ALA A 70 -7.20 5.93 -12.35
CA ALA A 70 -7.64 6.31 -11.01
C ALA A 70 -6.69 5.78 -9.94
N VAL A 71 -6.20 4.54 -10.05
CA VAL A 71 -5.20 3.98 -9.12
C VAL A 71 -3.91 4.79 -9.16
N VAL A 72 -3.39 5.11 -10.35
CA VAL A 72 -2.20 5.97 -10.48
C VAL A 72 -2.46 7.35 -9.87
N GLY A 73 -3.63 7.94 -10.11
CA GLY A 73 -4.03 9.22 -9.53
C GLY A 73 -4.08 9.19 -8.00
N ILE A 74 -4.64 8.13 -7.40
CA ILE A 74 -4.69 7.95 -5.95
C ILE A 74 -3.28 7.76 -5.37
N LEU A 75 -2.42 6.97 -6.04
CA LEU A 75 -1.03 6.79 -5.61
C LEU A 75 -0.23 8.09 -5.70
N ALA A 76 -0.43 8.86 -6.76
CA ALA A 76 0.19 10.18 -6.93
C ALA A 76 -0.31 11.17 -5.87
N ALA A 77 -1.62 11.17 -5.59
CA ALA A 77 -2.21 11.99 -4.54
C ALA A 77 -1.64 11.63 -3.16
N ALA A 78 -1.56 10.33 -2.83
CA ALA A 78 -0.97 9.85 -1.58
C ALA A 78 0.53 10.15 -1.47
N LEU A 79 1.25 10.12 -2.60
CA LEU A 79 2.65 10.51 -2.67
C LEU A 79 2.82 12.00 -2.37
N TYR A 80 1.93 12.85 -2.85
CA TYR A 80 1.94 14.27 -2.54
C TYR A 80 1.51 14.53 -1.09
N ASP A 81 0.33 14.06 -0.70
CA ASP A 81 -0.25 14.25 0.63
C ASP A 81 -0.79 12.92 1.18
N PRO A 82 -0.28 12.39 2.31
CA PRO A 82 0.63 13.05 3.26
C PRO A 82 2.12 12.79 3.02
N VAL A 83 2.53 11.93 2.08
CA VAL A 83 3.92 11.42 2.08
C VAL A 83 4.95 12.53 1.85
N TRP A 84 4.80 13.33 0.80
CA TRP A 84 5.74 14.42 0.51
C TRP A 84 5.57 15.59 1.47
N THR A 85 4.32 16.04 1.68
CA THR A 85 3.98 17.19 2.54
C THR A 85 4.40 16.99 4.00
N SER A 86 4.36 15.76 4.53
CA SER A 86 4.80 15.48 5.90
C SER A 86 6.30 15.19 6.04
N ALA A 87 6.96 14.73 4.97
CA ALA A 87 8.37 14.32 5.04
C ALA A 87 9.35 15.44 4.65
N ILE A 88 8.98 16.33 3.73
CA ILE A 88 9.87 17.36 3.19
C ILE A 88 9.42 18.73 3.67
N ILE A 89 10.03 19.16 4.78
CA ILE A 89 9.72 20.45 5.42
C ILE A 89 10.79 21.48 5.07
N ARG A 90 12.06 21.06 5.06
CA ARG A 90 13.23 21.90 4.72
C ARG A 90 13.79 21.50 3.34
N PRO A 91 14.45 22.41 2.62
CA PRO A 91 15.12 22.09 1.36
C PRO A 91 16.12 20.93 1.48
N LEU A 92 16.77 20.80 2.64
CA LEU A 92 17.74 19.74 2.91
C LEU A 92 17.09 18.36 3.07
N ASP A 93 15.83 18.28 3.52
CA ASP A 93 15.09 17.03 3.60
C ASP A 93 14.86 16.45 2.18
N ALA A 94 14.65 17.31 1.19
CA ALA A 94 14.53 16.92 -0.21
C ALA A 94 15.84 16.32 -0.77
N VAL A 95 17.00 16.88 -0.38
CA VAL A 95 18.31 16.36 -0.78
C VAL A 95 18.56 14.98 -0.15
N ILE A 96 18.24 14.82 1.14
CA ILE A 96 18.37 13.53 1.83
C ILE A 96 17.45 12.48 1.20
N ALA A 97 16.20 12.86 0.88
CA ALA A 97 15.25 11.97 0.21
C ALA A 97 15.74 11.57 -1.20
N ALA A 98 16.28 12.51 -1.98
CA ALA A 98 16.86 12.23 -3.29
C ALA A 98 18.08 11.30 -3.21
N ALA A 99 18.97 11.51 -2.24
CA ALA A 99 20.11 10.64 -1.98
C ALA A 99 19.66 9.22 -1.60
N GLY A 100 18.66 9.10 -0.72
CA GLY A 100 18.05 7.81 -0.38
C GLY A 100 17.42 7.11 -1.58
N PHE A 101 16.73 7.86 -2.45
CA PHE A 101 16.14 7.33 -3.68
C PHE A 101 17.21 6.79 -4.65
N VAL A 102 18.31 7.52 -4.85
CA VAL A 102 19.43 7.07 -5.67
C VAL A 102 20.10 5.84 -5.07
N ALA A 103 20.26 5.79 -3.74
CA ALA A 103 20.81 4.63 -3.06
C ALA A 103 19.97 3.36 -3.26
N LEU A 104 18.64 3.48 -3.29
CA LEU A 104 17.74 2.35 -3.57
C LEU A 104 17.74 1.94 -5.05
N THR A 105 17.69 2.91 -5.96
CA THR A 105 17.44 2.63 -7.39
C THR A 105 18.70 2.38 -8.21
N ALA A 106 19.73 3.20 -8.03
CA ALA A 106 20.98 3.10 -8.77
C ALA A 106 22.00 2.20 -8.05
N LEU A 107 22.14 2.37 -6.72
CA LEU A 107 23.11 1.61 -5.93
C LEU A 107 22.56 0.26 -5.44
N LYS A 108 21.24 0.02 -5.57
CA LYS A 108 20.56 -1.20 -5.11
C LYS A 108 20.89 -1.55 -3.65
N ALA A 109 21.13 -0.52 -2.83
CA ALA A 109 21.48 -0.71 -1.43
C ALA A 109 20.32 -1.40 -0.69
N PRO A 110 20.62 -2.23 0.34
CA PRO A 110 19.58 -2.84 1.15
C PRO A 110 18.64 -1.77 1.74
N PRO A 111 17.30 -1.92 1.65
CA PRO A 111 16.38 -0.88 2.10
C PRO A 111 16.59 -0.45 3.56
N LEU A 112 16.94 -1.39 4.43
CA LEU A 112 17.26 -1.13 5.83
C LEU A 112 18.47 -0.21 6.01
N ALA A 113 19.52 -0.40 5.20
CA ALA A 113 20.70 0.47 5.25
C ALA A 113 20.36 1.90 4.81
N VAL A 114 19.52 2.04 3.77
CA VAL A 114 19.06 3.36 3.31
C VAL A 114 18.21 4.05 4.38
N VAL A 115 17.29 3.33 5.03
CA VAL A 115 16.48 3.89 6.13
C VAL A 115 17.37 4.39 7.26
N ILE A 116 18.32 3.58 7.72
CA ILE A 116 19.26 3.98 8.78
C ILE A 116 20.06 5.22 8.37
N GLY A 117 20.57 5.25 7.13
CA GLY A 117 21.35 6.38 6.60
C GLY A 117 20.53 7.67 6.50
N VAL A 118 19.29 7.59 5.99
CA VAL A 118 18.38 8.74 5.88
C VAL A 118 18.01 9.29 7.26
N VAL A 119 17.72 8.41 8.23
CA VAL A 119 17.40 8.81 9.61
C VAL A 119 18.62 9.47 10.26
N ALA A 120 19.80 8.87 10.16
CA ALA A 120 21.03 9.42 10.71
C ALA A 120 21.36 10.80 10.11
N ALA A 121 21.22 10.95 8.78
CA ALA A 121 21.42 12.22 8.10
C ALA A 121 20.42 13.29 8.57
N ASN A 122 19.13 12.96 8.69
CA ASN A 122 18.12 13.91 9.13
C ASN A 122 18.33 14.35 10.60
N LEU A 123 18.73 13.42 11.48
CA LEU A 123 19.07 13.74 12.87
C LEU A 123 20.30 14.66 12.96
N ALA A 124 21.34 14.41 12.17
CA ALA A 124 22.53 15.26 12.13
C ALA A 124 22.20 16.68 11.66
N VAL A 125 21.36 16.83 10.63
CA VAL A 125 20.89 18.15 10.17
C VAL A 125 20.14 18.89 11.28
N THR A 126 19.23 18.20 11.95
CA THR A 126 18.39 18.79 12.99
C THR A 126 19.20 19.17 14.24
N ALA A 127 20.34 18.55 14.48
CA ALA A 127 21.25 18.94 15.57
C ALA A 127 22.05 20.22 15.26
N ILE A 128 22.14 20.65 14.00
CA ILE A 128 22.96 21.78 13.55
C ILE A 128 22.11 23.05 13.32
N THR A 129 20.80 22.90 13.13
CA THR A 129 19.82 24.00 12.94
C THR A 129 19.00 24.25 14.19
#